data_AF-A0A831LUS4-F1
#
_entry.id   AF-A0A831LUS4-F1
#
_cell.length_a   1.000
_cell.length_b   1.000
_cell.length_c   1.000
_cell.angle_alpha   90.00
_cell.angle_beta   90.00
_cell.angle_gamma   90.00
#
_symmetry.space_group_name_H-M   'P 1'
#
loop_
_entity.id
_entity.type
_entity.pdbx_description
1 polymer ?
#
loop_
_entity_poly.entity_id
_entity_poly.type
_entity_poly.pdbx_seq_one_letter_code
_entity_poly.pdbx_strand_id
1 'polypeptide(L)'
;VRGLRVAHETGIAVTINDIDPSAAAEIRANAEQIGGAIEVTCQDANALMSTRRFDAVDLDPFGTPAPFVDASCRSAKRYLFVTATDTAPLCGAHLKAGMRRYFARPMNTEYHGEVGLRILLGFVAREMIKYDRGIEPLFCFAHEHFVRLHLRTRPRVKNADQALDRIGYVMQCTGCFYREERTGLLSESGVCPCCGTALRPIGPLWLGAVNDPDTLLAMEALLPEMTLGTASYLRRLLPVLRDELPTSTFYDYHRIAKTLRASPPAIDIVLERLRGGGYLATRTHYEGTGIRTDAPLAAIEAAITDRA
;
A
#
# COMPACT_ATOMS: atom_id res chain seq x y z
N VAL A 1 -5.59 3.18 22.73
CA VAL A 1 -5.17 4.54 22.29
C VAL A 1 -5.84 4.98 20.98
N ARG A 2 -5.71 4.26 19.87
CA ARG A 2 -6.23 4.68 18.55
C ARG A 2 -7.70 5.12 18.54
N GLY A 3 -8.61 4.25 19.00
CA GLY A 3 -10.04 4.56 19.06
C GLY A 3 -10.37 5.73 19.99
N LEU A 4 -9.62 5.88 21.09
CA LEU A 4 -9.77 7.01 22.02
C LEU A 4 -9.42 8.34 21.34
N ARG A 5 -8.32 8.38 20.59
CA ARG A 5 -7.92 9.56 19.81
C ARG A 5 -8.94 9.92 18.73
N VAL A 6 -9.47 8.93 18.01
CA VAL A 6 -10.55 9.17 17.04
C VAL A 6 -11.77 9.81 17.72
N ALA A 7 -12.24 9.24 18.83
CA ALA A 7 -13.38 9.79 19.56
C ALA A 7 -13.11 11.23 20.05
N HIS A 8 -11.94 11.48 20.64
CA HIS A 8 -11.59 12.78 21.20
C HIS A 8 -11.35 13.86 20.14
N GLU A 9 -10.58 13.55 19.09
CA GLU A 9 -10.14 14.52 18.08
C GLU A 9 -11.19 14.78 17.00
N THR A 10 -12.15 13.87 16.79
CA THR A 10 -13.15 13.97 15.72
C THR A 10 -14.59 14.02 16.22
N GLY A 11 -14.85 13.66 17.48
CA GLY A 11 -16.20 13.55 18.03
C GLY A 11 -17.02 12.37 17.49
N ILE A 12 -16.44 11.52 16.66
CA ILE A 12 -17.10 10.33 16.10
C ILE A 12 -17.30 9.29 17.21
N ALA A 13 -18.47 8.64 17.25
CA ALA A 13 -18.72 7.53 18.15
C ALA A 13 -17.88 6.31 17.78
N VAL A 14 -17.23 5.67 18.76
CA VAL A 14 -16.26 4.59 18.53
C VAL A 14 -16.59 3.37 19.39
N THR A 15 -16.53 2.20 18.78
CA THR A 15 -16.43 0.92 19.51
C THR A 15 -14.97 0.46 19.52
N ILE A 16 -14.40 0.23 20.69
CA ILE A 16 -13.03 -0.26 20.88
C ILE A 16 -13.10 -1.69 21.43
N ASN A 17 -12.43 -2.62 20.75
CA ASN A 17 -12.47 -4.04 21.09
C ASN A 17 -11.07 -4.58 21.34
N ASP A 18 -10.93 -5.39 22.38
CA ASP A 18 -9.79 -6.29 22.58
C ASP A 18 -10.30 -7.65 23.06
N ILE A 19 -9.56 -8.73 22.79
CA ILE A 19 -9.91 -10.06 23.31
C ILE A 19 -9.38 -10.26 24.74
N ASP A 20 -8.32 -9.54 25.12
CA ASP A 20 -7.73 -9.59 26.46
C ASP A 20 -8.58 -8.78 27.46
N PRO A 21 -9.14 -9.42 28.51
CA PRO A 21 -9.90 -8.74 29.55
C PRO A 21 -9.12 -7.62 30.26
N SER A 22 -7.80 -7.77 30.41
CA SER A 22 -6.93 -6.77 31.03
C SER A 22 -6.86 -5.52 30.16
N ALA A 23 -6.57 -5.70 28.87
CA ALA A 23 -6.57 -4.59 27.90
C ALA A 23 -7.94 -3.90 27.84
N ALA A 24 -9.03 -4.67 27.82
CA ALA A 24 -10.38 -4.10 27.83
C ALA A 24 -10.69 -3.29 29.10
N ALA A 25 -10.20 -3.71 30.28
CA ALA A 25 -10.34 -2.94 31.51
C ALA A 25 -9.58 -1.61 31.45
N GLU A 26 -8.33 -1.62 30.95
CA GLU A 26 -7.54 -0.41 30.75
C GLU A 26 -8.18 0.54 29.72
N ILE A 27 -8.74 0.01 28.63
CA ILE A 27 -9.45 0.81 27.65
C ILE A 27 -10.67 1.50 28.28
N ARG A 28 -11.42 0.81 29.15
CA ARG A 28 -12.57 1.41 29.87
C ARG A 28 -12.12 2.55 30.79
N ALA A 29 -11.11 2.33 31.62
CA ALA A 29 -10.59 3.37 32.50
C ALA A 29 -10.14 4.62 31.72
N ASN A 30 -9.45 4.44 30.60
CA ASN A 30 -9.04 5.54 29.74
C ASN A 30 -10.22 6.21 29.02
N ALA A 31 -11.24 5.44 28.60
CA ALA A 31 -12.44 5.98 27.97
C ALA A 31 -13.26 6.84 28.95
N GLU A 32 -13.34 6.45 30.22
CA GLU A 32 -14.02 7.22 31.28
C GLU A 32 -13.34 8.57 31.52
N GLN A 33 -12.00 8.64 31.46
CA GLN A 33 -11.25 9.89 31.63
C GLN A 33 -11.43 10.86 30.46
N ILE A 34 -11.49 10.34 29.23
CA ILE A 34 -11.63 11.16 28.01
C ILE A 34 -13.08 11.60 27.80
N GLY A 35 -14.04 10.75 28.17
CA GLY A 35 -15.46 10.95 27.90
C GLY A 35 -15.82 10.81 26.42
N GLY A 36 -17.08 11.08 26.09
CA GLY A 36 -17.62 10.96 24.73
C GLY A 36 -18.32 9.63 24.44
N ALA A 37 -18.72 9.44 23.18
CA ALA A 37 -19.47 8.27 22.73
C ALA A 37 -18.54 7.08 22.46
N ILE A 38 -17.99 6.49 23.52
CA ILE A 38 -17.05 5.35 23.44
C ILE A 38 -17.70 4.11 24.04
N GLU A 39 -17.82 3.05 23.24
CA GLU A 39 -18.22 1.71 23.67
C GLU A 39 -16.97 0.81 23.74
N VAL A 40 -16.81 0.08 24.83
CA VAL A 40 -15.69 -0.87 25.00
C VAL A 40 -16.20 -2.30 25.09
N THR A 41 -15.76 -3.15 24.15
CA THR A 41 -16.12 -4.57 24.10
C THR A 41 -14.90 -5.45 24.40
N CYS A 42 -15.16 -6.64 24.96
CA CYS A 42 -14.17 -7.66 25.22
C CYS A 42 -14.55 -8.95 24.48
N GLN A 43 -14.26 -9.01 23.18
CA GLN A 43 -14.71 -10.07 22.29
C GLN A 43 -13.64 -10.46 21.27
N ASP A 44 -13.77 -11.66 20.71
CA ASP A 44 -13.04 -11.99 19.48
C ASP A 44 -13.43 -11.01 18.36
N ALA A 45 -12.43 -10.46 17.68
CA ALA A 45 -12.65 -9.42 16.67
C ALA A 45 -13.47 -9.93 15.47
N ASN A 46 -13.28 -11.19 15.07
CA ASN A 46 -14.05 -11.79 13.99
C ASN A 46 -15.51 -11.98 14.38
N ALA A 47 -15.79 -12.38 15.62
CA ALA A 47 -17.14 -12.49 16.15
C ALA A 47 -17.85 -11.13 16.18
N LEU A 48 -17.19 -10.08 16.69
CA LEU A 48 -17.74 -8.74 16.73
C LEU A 48 -18.05 -8.22 15.32
N MET A 49 -17.09 -8.33 14.40
CA MET A 49 -17.26 -7.87 13.01
C MET A 49 -18.26 -8.71 12.21
N SER A 50 -18.51 -9.96 12.63
CA SER A 50 -19.53 -10.81 11.99
C SER A 50 -20.95 -10.51 12.45
N THR A 51 -21.11 -9.95 13.66
CA THR A 51 -22.43 -9.64 14.24
C THR A 51 -22.82 -8.17 14.08
N ARG A 52 -21.85 -7.28 13.89
CA ARG A 52 -22.07 -5.83 13.78
C ARG A 52 -21.41 -5.26 12.53
N ARG A 53 -21.98 -4.14 12.03
CA ARG A 53 -21.45 -3.39 10.89
C ARG A 53 -21.14 -1.96 11.32
N PHE A 54 -19.99 -1.44 10.87
CA PHE A 54 -19.49 -0.11 11.21
C PHE A 54 -19.28 0.72 9.94
N ASP A 55 -19.43 2.03 10.01
CA ASP A 55 -19.14 2.92 8.88
C ASP A 55 -17.66 2.86 8.48
N ALA A 56 -16.77 2.82 9.48
CA ALA A 56 -15.35 2.57 9.32
C ALA A 56 -14.90 1.42 10.23
N VAL A 57 -14.02 0.56 9.73
CA VAL A 57 -13.32 -0.47 10.52
C VAL A 57 -11.82 -0.22 10.39
N ASP A 58 -11.10 -0.21 11.52
CA ASP A 58 -9.65 -0.07 11.56
C ASP A 58 -9.02 -1.33 12.18
N LEU A 59 -8.41 -2.16 11.34
CA LEU A 59 -7.69 -3.37 11.73
C LEU A 59 -6.22 -3.06 11.98
N ASP A 60 -5.78 -3.25 13.23
CA ASP A 60 -4.40 -2.99 13.65
C ASP A 60 -3.84 -4.13 14.52
N PRO A 61 -3.72 -5.37 13.98
CA PRO A 61 -3.24 -6.51 14.75
C PRO A 61 -1.71 -6.56 14.86
N PHE A 62 -1.22 -7.37 15.79
CA PHE A 62 0.20 -7.74 15.82
C PHE A 62 0.53 -8.71 14.67
N GLY A 63 1.38 -8.26 13.75
CA GLY A 63 1.84 -9.05 12.61
C GLY A 63 0.87 -8.96 11.43
N THR A 64 0.15 -10.06 11.16
CA THR A 64 -0.67 -10.18 9.95
C THR A 64 -2.14 -9.84 10.21
N PRO A 65 -2.80 -9.08 9.32
CA PRO A 65 -4.24 -8.87 9.38
C PRO A 65 -5.04 -9.98 8.70
N ALA A 66 -4.39 -10.91 7.98
CA ALA A 66 -5.07 -11.88 7.12
C ALA A 66 -6.23 -12.65 7.80
N PRO A 67 -6.13 -13.11 9.06
CA PRO A 67 -7.24 -13.80 9.73
C PRO A 67 -8.49 -12.95 10.01
N PHE A 68 -8.38 -11.63 9.91
CA PHE A 68 -9.44 -10.68 10.27
C PHE A 68 -10.05 -9.97 9.05
N VAL A 69 -9.35 -10.01 7.90
CA VAL A 69 -9.74 -9.24 6.71
C VAL A 69 -11.14 -9.63 6.22
N ASP A 70 -11.48 -10.91 6.10
CA ASP A 70 -12.82 -11.33 5.64
C ASP A 70 -13.95 -10.73 6.49
N ALA A 71 -13.85 -10.86 7.82
CA ALA A 71 -14.86 -10.33 8.72
C ALA A 71 -14.94 -8.80 8.65
N SER A 72 -13.79 -8.13 8.50
CA SER A 72 -13.77 -6.68 8.31
C SER A 72 -14.39 -6.24 6.99
N CYS A 73 -14.23 -7.00 5.89
CA CYS A 73 -14.88 -6.73 4.62
C CYS A 73 -16.40 -6.81 4.76
N ARG A 74 -16.93 -7.78 5.52
CA ARG A 74 -18.38 -7.88 5.81
C ARG A 74 -18.88 -6.74 6.71
N SER A 75 -18.07 -6.34 7.69
CA SER A 75 -18.45 -5.37 8.72
C SER A 75 -18.39 -3.91 8.24
N ALA A 76 -17.32 -3.53 7.53
CA ALA A 76 -17.07 -2.17 7.07
C ALA A 76 -18.09 -1.76 6.00
N LYS A 77 -18.79 -0.63 6.19
CA LYS A 77 -19.78 -0.10 5.24
C LYS A 77 -19.19 0.90 4.26
N ARG A 78 -18.32 1.81 4.72
CA ARG A 78 -17.78 2.92 3.92
C ARG A 78 -16.27 2.90 3.85
N TYR A 79 -15.60 2.61 4.96
CA TYR A 79 -14.14 2.64 5.04
C TYR A 79 -13.57 1.39 5.71
N LEU A 80 -12.47 0.90 5.17
CA LEU A 80 -11.70 -0.20 5.74
C LEU A 80 -10.25 0.22 5.81
N PHE A 81 -9.70 0.25 7.02
CA PHE A 81 -8.30 0.54 7.27
C PHE A 81 -7.61 -0.72 7.77
N VAL A 82 -6.41 -0.98 7.25
CA VAL A 82 -5.68 -2.22 7.54
C VAL A 82 -4.21 -1.89 7.76
N THR A 83 -3.68 -2.32 8.90
CA THR A 83 -2.23 -2.36 9.16
C THR A 83 -1.72 -3.80 9.03
N ALA A 84 -0.53 -3.96 8.47
CA ALA A 84 0.26 -5.17 8.61
C ALA A 84 1.68 -4.82 9.07
N THR A 85 2.17 -5.50 10.10
CA THR A 85 3.56 -5.37 10.58
C THR A 85 4.43 -6.58 10.19
N ASP A 86 3.85 -7.62 9.57
CA ASP A 86 4.58 -8.77 9.05
C ASP A 86 5.17 -8.54 7.64
N THR A 87 6.06 -7.55 7.54
CA THR A 87 6.66 -7.15 6.25
C THR A 87 7.49 -8.25 5.58
N ALA A 88 8.17 -9.11 6.34
CA ALA A 88 9.00 -10.18 5.77
C ALA A 88 8.20 -11.19 4.88
N PRO A 89 7.03 -11.69 5.30
CA PRO A 89 6.09 -12.40 4.43
C PRO A 89 5.62 -11.59 3.21
N LEU A 90 5.24 -10.33 3.39
CA LEU A 90 4.71 -9.47 2.31
C LEU A 90 5.76 -9.16 1.22
N CYS A 91 7.02 -8.97 1.62
CA CYS A 91 8.15 -8.64 0.74
C CYS A 91 8.86 -9.88 0.18
N GLY A 92 8.47 -11.09 0.58
CA GLY A 92 9.01 -12.34 0.04
C GLY A 92 10.27 -12.87 0.71
N ALA A 93 10.77 -12.21 1.76
CA ALA A 93 11.83 -12.77 2.61
C ALA A 93 11.39 -14.10 3.25
N HIS A 94 10.13 -14.19 3.70
CA HIS A 94 9.51 -15.42 4.18
C HIS A 94 8.46 -15.95 3.18
N LEU A 95 8.92 -16.32 1.98
CA LEU A 95 8.07 -16.65 0.82
C LEU A 95 6.89 -17.59 1.13
N LYS A 96 7.13 -18.76 1.73
CA LYS A 96 6.05 -19.72 2.03
C LYS A 96 5.01 -19.16 3.01
N ALA A 97 5.41 -18.31 3.95
CA ALA A 97 4.48 -17.66 4.87
C ALA A 97 3.62 -16.63 4.14
N GLY A 98 4.24 -15.80 3.28
CA GLY A 98 3.52 -14.85 2.44
C GLY A 98 2.50 -15.52 1.53
N MET A 99 2.89 -16.62 0.88
CA MET A 99 1.99 -17.43 0.05
C MET A 99 0.79 -17.98 0.82
N ARG A 100 1.00 -18.50 2.04
CA ARG A 100 -0.11 -19.04 2.85
C ARG A 100 -1.07 -17.98 3.36
N ARG A 101 -0.56 -16.81 3.76
CA ARG A 101 -1.38 -15.75 4.39
C ARG A 101 -2.13 -14.92 3.36
N TYR A 102 -1.43 -14.55 2.29
CA TYR A 102 -1.92 -13.58 1.32
C TYR A 102 -2.30 -14.19 -0.01
N PHE A 103 -2.16 -15.52 -0.20
CA PHE A 103 -2.43 -16.20 -1.47
C PHE A 103 -1.79 -15.48 -2.67
N ALA A 104 -0.55 -15.04 -2.48
CA ALA A 104 0.26 -14.34 -3.46
C ALA A 104 1.70 -14.81 -3.39
N ARG A 105 2.42 -14.73 -4.51
CA ARG A 105 3.84 -15.03 -4.61
C ARG A 105 4.64 -13.71 -4.59
N PRO A 106 5.07 -13.25 -3.41
CA PRO A 106 5.97 -12.10 -3.29
C PRO A 106 7.37 -12.42 -3.82
N MET A 107 8.14 -11.35 -4.07
CA MET A 107 9.55 -11.44 -4.41
C MET A 107 10.31 -10.32 -3.71
N ASN A 108 11.48 -10.64 -3.16
CA ASN A 108 12.37 -9.66 -2.55
C ASN A 108 13.14 -8.92 -3.65
N THR A 109 12.60 -7.79 -4.09
CA THR A 109 13.15 -6.89 -5.13
C THR A 109 13.74 -5.62 -4.51
N GLU A 110 14.33 -4.74 -5.32
CA GLU A 110 14.70 -3.39 -4.89
C GLU A 110 13.51 -2.53 -4.44
N TYR A 111 12.31 -2.84 -4.92
CA TYR A 111 11.07 -2.16 -4.59
C TYR A 111 10.18 -3.00 -3.64
N HIS A 112 10.81 -3.80 -2.77
CA HIS A 112 10.08 -4.75 -1.92
C HIS A 112 9.04 -4.09 -1.01
N GLY A 113 9.27 -2.86 -0.54
CA GLY A 113 8.29 -2.10 0.25
C GLY A 113 6.98 -1.87 -0.51
N GLU A 114 7.07 -1.56 -1.81
CA GLU A 114 5.90 -1.43 -2.68
C GLU A 114 5.27 -2.79 -3.01
N VAL A 115 6.08 -3.84 -3.25
CA VAL A 115 5.58 -5.22 -3.42
C VAL A 115 4.72 -5.62 -2.24
N GLY A 116 5.22 -5.39 -1.02
CA GLY A 116 4.50 -5.73 0.20
C GLY A 116 3.18 -4.98 0.33
N LEU A 117 3.19 -3.68 0.04
CA LEU A 117 1.97 -2.86 0.03
C LEU A 117 0.94 -3.38 -0.97
N ARG A 118 1.37 -3.63 -2.22
CA ARG A 118 0.48 -4.05 -3.30
C ARG A 118 -0.03 -5.48 -3.12
N ILE A 119 0.73 -6.36 -2.46
CA ILE A 119 0.26 -7.70 -2.09
C ILE A 119 -0.81 -7.62 -1.01
N LEU A 120 -0.61 -6.82 0.05
CA LEU A 120 -1.63 -6.64 1.07
C LEU A 120 -2.90 -6.05 0.46
N LEU A 121 -2.75 -5.03 -0.39
CA LEU A 121 -3.86 -4.37 -1.06
C LEU A 121 -4.60 -5.31 -2.01
N GLY A 122 -3.87 -6.09 -2.82
CA GLY A 122 -4.44 -7.10 -3.71
C GLY A 122 -5.10 -8.26 -2.95
N PHE A 123 -4.62 -8.60 -1.75
CA PHE A 123 -5.30 -9.54 -0.86
C PHE A 123 -6.62 -8.96 -0.35
N VAL A 124 -6.63 -7.74 0.20
CA VAL A 124 -7.86 -7.09 0.67
C VAL A 124 -8.87 -6.89 -0.46
N ALA A 125 -8.40 -6.52 -1.66
CA ALA A 125 -9.25 -6.44 -2.85
C ALA A 125 -9.95 -7.77 -3.12
N ARG A 126 -9.20 -8.88 -3.17
CA ARG A 126 -9.76 -10.22 -3.42
C ARG A 126 -10.74 -10.66 -2.34
N GLU A 127 -10.53 -10.30 -1.08
CA GLU A 127 -11.49 -10.57 -0.01
C GLU A 127 -12.76 -9.73 -0.15
N MET A 128 -12.65 -8.47 -0.56
CA MET A 128 -13.80 -7.58 -0.73
C MET A 128 -14.68 -7.94 -1.93
N ILE A 129 -14.09 -8.25 -3.09
CA ILE A 129 -14.84 -8.47 -4.35
C ILE A 129 -15.81 -9.66 -4.29
N LYS A 130 -15.56 -10.65 -3.42
CA LYS A 130 -16.46 -11.80 -3.19
C LYS A 130 -17.86 -11.38 -2.71
N TYR A 131 -17.98 -10.15 -2.20
CA TYR A 131 -19.20 -9.56 -1.68
C TYR A 131 -19.84 -8.54 -2.64
N ASP A 132 -19.46 -8.54 -3.93
CA ASP A 132 -19.93 -7.59 -4.95
C ASP A 132 -19.63 -6.13 -4.59
N ARG A 133 -18.45 -5.91 -4.01
CA ARG A 133 -17.94 -4.61 -3.58
C ARG A 133 -16.51 -4.40 -4.06
N GLY A 134 -16.22 -3.20 -4.54
CA GLY A 134 -14.86 -2.76 -4.85
C GLY A 134 -14.18 -2.09 -3.66
N ILE A 135 -12.90 -1.79 -3.84
CA ILE A 135 -12.11 -0.92 -2.97
C ILE A 135 -11.51 0.23 -3.78
N GLU A 136 -11.30 1.36 -3.11
CA GLU A 136 -10.59 2.51 -3.62
C GLU A 136 -9.52 2.92 -2.60
N PRO A 137 -8.23 2.81 -2.95
CA PRO A 137 -7.13 3.26 -2.11
C PRO A 137 -7.15 4.79 -1.97
N LEU A 138 -7.13 5.29 -0.74
CA LEU A 138 -7.16 6.73 -0.45
C LEU A 138 -5.78 7.27 -0.07
N PHE A 139 -5.14 6.60 0.89
CA PHE A 139 -3.85 6.98 1.44
C PHE A 139 -3.16 5.72 1.96
N CYS A 140 -2.36 5.08 1.10
CA CYS A 140 -1.64 3.87 1.43
C CYS A 140 -0.14 4.12 1.35
N PHE A 141 0.59 3.67 2.36
CA PHE A 141 2.04 3.82 2.40
C PHE A 141 2.69 2.65 3.14
N ALA A 142 3.94 2.36 2.80
CA ALA A 142 4.79 1.48 3.60
C ALA A 142 5.85 2.34 4.28
N HIS A 143 6.06 2.13 5.57
CA HIS A 143 7.06 2.86 6.32
C HIS A 143 7.74 1.91 7.31
N GLU A 144 9.07 1.80 7.18
CA GLU A 144 9.94 0.94 7.98
C GLU A 144 9.40 -0.48 8.18
N HIS A 145 8.68 -0.70 9.28
CA HIS A 145 8.26 -2.02 9.75
C HIS A 145 6.76 -2.28 9.59
N PHE A 146 6.02 -1.40 8.90
CA PHE A 146 4.60 -1.62 8.66
C PHE A 146 4.12 -1.12 7.29
N VAL A 147 3.01 -1.73 6.86
CA VAL A 147 2.22 -1.32 5.71
C VAL A 147 0.87 -0.84 6.22
N ARG A 148 0.41 0.32 5.74
CA ARG A 148 -0.88 0.87 6.11
C ARG A 148 -1.73 1.13 4.87
N LEU A 149 -2.96 0.65 4.89
CA LEU A 149 -3.95 0.86 3.86
C LEU A 149 -5.12 1.67 4.42
N HIS A 150 -5.47 2.79 3.78
CA HIS A 150 -6.73 3.47 4.01
C HIS A 150 -7.62 3.35 2.79
N LEU A 151 -8.71 2.58 2.89
CA LEU A 151 -9.53 2.20 1.76
C LEU A 151 -10.95 2.72 1.92
N ARG A 152 -11.53 3.21 0.83
CA ARG A 152 -12.97 3.40 0.70
C ARG A 152 -13.57 2.17 0.05
N THR A 153 -14.64 1.66 0.63
CA THR A 153 -15.39 0.55 0.04
C THR A 153 -16.40 1.09 -0.97
N ARG A 154 -16.55 0.43 -2.11
CA ARG A 154 -17.44 0.85 -3.19
C ARG A 154 -18.51 -0.22 -3.42
N PRO A 155 -19.78 0.00 -3.05
CA PRO A 155 -20.83 -0.99 -3.25
C PRO A 155 -21.16 -1.14 -4.73
N ARG A 156 -21.72 -2.29 -5.14
CA ARG A 156 -22.15 -2.69 -6.50
C ARG A 156 -21.11 -3.55 -7.23
N VAL A 157 -21.61 -4.54 -7.96
CA VAL A 157 -20.85 -5.48 -8.82
C VAL A 157 -19.88 -4.75 -9.75
N LYS A 158 -20.31 -3.69 -10.43
CA LYS A 158 -19.45 -2.89 -11.32
C LYS A 158 -18.16 -2.43 -10.64
N ASN A 159 -18.22 -2.06 -9.36
CA ASN A 159 -17.04 -1.62 -8.62
C ASN A 159 -16.15 -2.81 -8.21
N ALA A 160 -16.74 -3.99 -8.00
CA ALA A 160 -15.99 -5.22 -7.80
C ALA A 160 -15.24 -5.62 -9.08
N ASP A 161 -15.91 -5.55 -10.25
CA ASP A 161 -15.29 -5.81 -11.55
C ASP A 161 -14.13 -4.85 -11.82
N GLN A 162 -14.34 -3.55 -11.56
CA GLN A 162 -13.28 -2.55 -11.68
C GLN A 162 -12.09 -2.82 -10.75
N ALA A 163 -12.33 -3.29 -9.53
CA ALA A 163 -11.25 -3.67 -8.62
C ALA A 163 -10.55 -4.96 -9.10
N LEU A 164 -11.29 -5.89 -9.69
CA LEU A 164 -10.76 -7.11 -10.28
C LEU A 164 -9.83 -6.82 -11.46
N ASP A 165 -10.17 -5.86 -12.31
CA ASP A 165 -9.34 -5.40 -13.43
C ASP A 165 -7.98 -4.79 -12.98
N ARG A 166 -7.90 -4.37 -11.71
CA ARG A 166 -6.66 -3.86 -11.10
C ARG A 166 -5.85 -4.92 -10.39
N ILE A 167 -6.27 -6.18 -10.40
CA ILE A 167 -5.49 -7.29 -9.86
C ILE A 167 -4.64 -7.88 -10.99
N GLY A 168 -3.35 -8.07 -10.72
CA GLY A 168 -2.44 -8.65 -11.68
C GLY A 168 -1.06 -8.93 -11.11
N TYR A 169 -0.06 -8.90 -11.98
CA TYR A 169 1.30 -9.32 -11.69
C TYR A 169 2.30 -8.30 -12.21
N VAL A 170 3.39 -8.14 -11.48
CA VAL A 170 4.61 -7.55 -12.04
C VAL A 170 5.45 -8.69 -12.58
N MET A 171 5.71 -8.67 -13.89
CA MET A 171 6.56 -9.64 -14.57
C MET A 171 8.01 -9.17 -14.47
N GLN A 172 8.77 -9.70 -13.51
CA GLN A 172 10.13 -9.27 -13.20
C GLN A 172 11.17 -10.11 -13.95
N CYS A 173 12.05 -9.47 -14.72
CA CYS A 173 13.20 -10.13 -15.31
C CYS A 173 14.21 -10.58 -14.25
N THR A 174 14.78 -11.77 -14.44
CA THR A 174 15.84 -12.30 -13.55
C THR A 174 17.26 -11.95 -14.00
N GLY A 175 17.43 -11.35 -15.18
CA GLY A 175 18.75 -11.03 -15.75
C GLY A 175 19.07 -9.54 -15.89
N CYS A 176 18.05 -8.68 -15.99
CA CYS A 176 18.20 -7.23 -16.06
C CYS A 176 17.07 -6.55 -15.28
N PHE A 177 16.99 -5.22 -15.35
CA PHE A 177 15.98 -4.44 -14.65
C PHE A 177 14.62 -4.38 -15.36
N TYR A 178 14.45 -5.04 -16.51
CA TYR A 178 13.19 -5.04 -17.25
C TYR A 178 12.06 -5.64 -16.39
N ARG A 179 10.91 -4.99 -16.43
CA ARG A 179 9.68 -5.48 -15.85
C ARG A 179 8.48 -4.82 -16.50
N GLU A 180 7.36 -5.51 -16.46
CA GLU A 180 6.08 -5.06 -17.04
C GLU A 180 4.91 -5.45 -16.14
N GLU A 181 3.81 -4.73 -16.24
CA GLU A 181 2.56 -5.08 -15.57
C GLU A 181 1.73 -6.02 -16.44
N ARG A 182 1.07 -6.99 -15.82
CA ARG A 182 0.15 -7.90 -16.49
C ARG A 182 -1.09 -8.11 -15.63
N THR A 183 -2.24 -7.63 -16.11
CA THR A 183 -3.54 -7.84 -15.45
C THR A 183 -3.98 -9.30 -15.54
N GLY A 184 -4.79 -9.75 -14.60
CA GLY A 184 -5.38 -11.08 -14.59
C GLY A 184 -5.14 -11.84 -13.28
N LEU A 185 -5.94 -12.87 -13.05
CA LEU A 185 -5.91 -13.67 -11.81
C LEU A 185 -4.81 -14.75 -11.78
N LEU A 186 -4.34 -15.15 -12.95
CA LEU A 186 -3.31 -16.16 -13.15
C LEU A 186 -2.28 -15.60 -14.12
N SER A 187 -1.01 -15.91 -13.89
CA SER A 187 0.07 -15.53 -14.79
C SER A 187 1.09 -16.65 -14.91
N GLU A 188 1.61 -16.80 -16.12
CA GLU A 188 2.69 -17.73 -16.45
C GLU A 188 4.01 -16.98 -16.58
N SER A 189 5.12 -17.69 -16.39
CA SER A 189 6.45 -17.12 -16.65
C SER A 189 6.58 -16.69 -18.12
N GLY A 190 7.32 -15.62 -18.37
CA GLY A 190 7.56 -15.10 -19.71
C GLY A 190 9.04 -15.09 -20.08
N VAL A 191 9.36 -14.48 -21.22
CA VAL A 191 10.73 -14.24 -21.69
C VAL A 191 10.96 -12.74 -21.77
N CYS A 192 12.09 -12.27 -21.25
CA CYS A 192 12.46 -10.87 -21.22
C CYS A 192 12.77 -10.37 -22.64
N PRO A 193 12.11 -9.30 -23.12
CA PRO A 193 12.39 -8.75 -24.45
C PRO A 193 13.76 -8.06 -24.53
N CYS A 194 14.35 -7.66 -23.40
CA CYS A 194 15.64 -6.97 -23.38
C CYS A 194 16.86 -7.91 -23.37
N CYS A 195 16.76 -9.06 -22.69
CA CYS A 195 17.93 -9.94 -22.49
C CYS A 195 17.65 -11.44 -22.62
N GLY A 196 16.44 -11.85 -23.02
CA GLY A 196 16.08 -13.24 -23.29
C GLY A 196 16.00 -14.18 -22.08
N THR A 197 16.24 -13.70 -20.86
CA THR A 197 16.10 -14.50 -19.63
C THR A 197 14.64 -14.56 -19.16
N ALA A 198 14.35 -15.36 -18.14
CA ALA A 198 12.99 -15.56 -17.67
C ALA A 198 12.38 -14.31 -17.00
N LEU A 199 11.12 -14.01 -17.32
CA LEU A 199 10.25 -13.13 -16.53
C LEU A 199 9.49 -13.97 -15.51
N ARG A 200 9.61 -13.60 -14.23
CA ARG A 200 8.91 -14.27 -13.13
C ARG A 200 7.75 -13.40 -12.63
N PRO A 201 6.54 -13.96 -12.49
CA PRO A 201 5.39 -13.22 -11.97
C PRO A 201 5.53 -12.97 -10.47
N ILE A 202 5.31 -11.72 -10.04
CA ILE A 202 5.14 -11.29 -8.65
C ILE A 202 3.67 -10.93 -8.45
N GLY A 203 2.96 -11.63 -7.58
CA GLY A 203 1.52 -11.41 -7.36
C GLY A 203 0.70 -12.68 -7.12
N PRO A 204 -0.64 -12.64 -7.22
CA PRO A 204 -1.41 -11.47 -7.64
C PRO A 204 -1.30 -10.32 -6.63
N LEU A 205 -1.17 -9.10 -7.14
CA LEU A 205 -1.03 -7.85 -6.39
C LEU A 205 -1.90 -6.76 -7.03
N TRP A 206 -2.07 -5.64 -6.34
CA TRP A 206 -2.78 -4.48 -6.86
C TRP A 206 -1.91 -3.67 -7.84
N LEU A 207 -2.40 -3.48 -9.07
CA LEU A 207 -1.76 -2.69 -10.12
C LEU A 207 -2.30 -1.26 -10.23
N GLY A 208 -3.40 -0.94 -9.55
CA GLY A 208 -3.97 0.41 -9.58
C GLY A 208 -3.17 1.43 -8.77
N ALA A 209 -3.62 2.68 -8.77
CA ALA A 209 -3.13 3.70 -7.87
C ALA A 209 -3.32 3.27 -6.40
N VAL A 210 -2.39 3.67 -5.53
CA VAL A 210 -2.42 3.35 -4.10
C VAL A 210 -2.84 4.53 -3.23
N ASN A 211 -2.94 5.71 -3.84
CA ASN A 211 -3.37 6.96 -3.23
C ASN A 211 -4.38 7.68 -4.12
N ASP A 212 -5.25 8.46 -3.50
CA ASP A 212 -6.22 9.33 -4.13
C ASP A 212 -5.73 10.79 -4.03
N PRO A 213 -5.39 11.47 -5.15
CA PRO A 213 -4.86 12.83 -5.11
C PRO A 213 -5.76 13.84 -4.41
N ASP A 214 -7.08 13.71 -4.58
CA ASP A 214 -8.06 14.61 -3.94
C ASP A 214 -8.07 14.44 -2.42
N THR A 215 -7.99 13.20 -1.93
CA THR A 215 -7.85 12.93 -0.49
C THR A 215 -6.54 13.50 0.05
N LEU A 216 -5.42 13.34 -0.67
CA LEU A 216 -4.13 13.89 -0.24
C LEU A 216 -4.14 15.43 -0.18
N LEU A 217 -4.74 16.09 -1.17
CA LEU A 217 -4.91 17.54 -1.18
C LEU A 217 -5.78 18.01 0.00
N ALA A 218 -6.86 17.30 0.31
CA ALA A 218 -7.69 17.61 1.47
C ALA A 218 -6.92 17.44 2.79
N MET A 219 -6.06 16.42 2.89
CA MET A 219 -5.19 16.23 4.05
C MET A 219 -4.15 17.35 4.18
N GLU A 220 -3.56 17.79 3.07
CA GLU A 220 -2.62 18.93 3.06
C GLU A 220 -3.29 20.22 3.54
N ALA A 221 -4.52 20.48 3.10
CA ALA A 221 -5.29 21.65 3.49
C ALA A 221 -5.65 21.66 4.99
N LEU A 222 -5.97 20.49 5.57
CA LEU A 222 -6.32 20.35 6.99
C LEU A 222 -5.10 20.36 7.92
N LEU A 223 -3.92 19.98 7.43
CA LEU A 223 -2.73 19.80 8.26
C LEU A 223 -2.31 21.03 9.11
N PRO A 224 -2.44 22.29 8.64
CA PRO A 224 -2.16 23.48 9.46
C PRO A 224 -3.11 23.67 10.65
N GLU A 225 -4.34 23.15 10.56
CA GLU A 225 -5.37 23.26 11.60
C GLU A 225 -5.20 22.20 12.69
N MET A 226 -4.43 21.15 12.42
CA MET A 226 -4.24 20.03 13.32
C MET A 226 -2.97 20.16 14.16
N THR A 227 -3.07 19.85 15.45
CA THR A 227 -1.91 19.74 16.34
C THR A 227 -1.41 18.30 16.37
N LEU A 228 -0.55 17.95 15.39
CA LEU A 228 0.04 16.61 15.26
C LEU A 228 1.54 16.64 15.56
N GLY A 229 2.01 15.71 16.39
CA GLY A 229 3.45 15.50 16.62
C GLY A 229 4.23 15.14 15.34
N THR A 230 3.54 14.66 14.30
CA THR A 230 4.09 14.27 13.00
C THR A 230 3.85 15.30 11.90
N ALA A 231 3.37 16.51 12.22
CA ALA A 231 2.98 17.49 11.21
C ALA A 231 4.12 17.87 10.25
N SER A 232 5.35 18.02 10.75
CA SER A 232 6.52 18.35 9.91
C SER A 232 6.87 17.25 8.91
N TYR A 233 6.70 15.99 9.31
CA TYR A 233 6.88 14.83 8.45
C TYR A 233 5.79 14.75 7.38
N LEU A 234 4.52 14.90 7.79
CA LEU A 234 3.38 14.87 6.86
C LEU A 234 3.45 15.99 5.80
N ARG A 235 3.88 17.21 6.18
CA ARG A 235 4.09 18.32 5.22
C ARG A 235 5.09 18.00 4.11
N ARG A 236 6.04 17.09 4.37
CA ARG A 236 7.01 16.65 3.36
C ARG A 236 6.51 15.44 2.58
N LEU A 237 5.80 14.52 3.24
CA LEU A 237 5.35 13.26 2.65
C LEU A 237 4.16 13.44 1.70
N LEU A 238 3.16 14.23 2.07
CA LEU A 238 1.91 14.33 1.29
C LEU A 238 2.14 14.82 -0.16
N PRO A 239 2.95 15.87 -0.41
CA PRO A 239 3.21 16.30 -1.79
C PRO A 239 3.91 15.22 -2.62
N VAL A 240 4.83 14.45 -2.02
CA VAL A 240 5.52 13.34 -2.70
C VAL A 240 4.53 12.26 -3.11
N LEU A 241 3.63 11.87 -2.21
CA LEU A 241 2.61 10.84 -2.48
C LEU A 241 1.58 11.29 -3.51
N ARG A 242 1.25 12.58 -3.53
CA ARG A 242 0.30 13.18 -4.48
C ARG A 242 0.86 13.21 -5.89
N ASP A 243 2.14 13.54 -6.01
CA ASP A 243 2.82 13.68 -7.30
C ASP A 243 3.38 12.35 -7.81
N GLU A 244 3.34 11.27 -7.02
CA GLU A 244 3.84 9.95 -7.39
C GLU A 244 3.03 9.33 -8.55
N LEU A 245 3.74 8.87 -9.58
CA LEU A 245 3.08 8.13 -10.66
C LEU A 245 2.45 6.83 -10.17
N PRO A 246 1.28 6.44 -10.69
CA PRO A 246 0.57 5.23 -10.25
C PRO A 246 1.15 3.93 -10.85
N THR A 247 2.46 3.88 -11.12
CA THR A 247 3.15 2.66 -11.59
C THR A 247 3.22 1.62 -10.47
N SER A 248 3.27 0.33 -10.81
CA SER A 248 3.32 -0.75 -9.81
C SER A 248 4.69 -1.04 -9.22
N THR A 249 5.70 -0.30 -9.69
CA THR A 249 7.10 -0.44 -9.32
C THR A 249 7.84 0.88 -9.48
N PHE A 250 9.05 0.96 -8.93
CA PHE A 250 10.02 2.02 -9.19
C PHE A 250 11.41 1.42 -9.48
N TYR A 251 12.26 2.19 -10.16
CA TYR A 251 13.66 1.85 -10.39
C TYR A 251 14.53 2.54 -9.35
N ASP A 252 15.42 1.79 -8.70
CA ASP A 252 16.56 2.40 -8.01
C ASP A 252 17.64 2.72 -9.05
N TYR A 253 17.75 4.01 -9.42
CA TYR A 253 18.67 4.41 -10.48
C TYR A 253 20.14 4.29 -10.07
N HIS A 254 20.46 4.28 -8.76
CA HIS A 254 21.83 4.02 -8.28
C HIS A 254 22.23 2.57 -8.53
N ARG A 255 21.30 1.62 -8.34
CA ARG A 255 21.53 0.22 -8.69
C ARG A 255 21.75 0.03 -10.19
N ILE A 256 21.00 0.73 -11.02
CA ILE A 256 21.22 0.72 -12.48
C ILE A 256 22.59 1.31 -12.82
N ALA A 257 22.92 2.50 -12.30
CA ALA A 257 24.21 3.15 -12.52
C ALA A 257 25.40 2.26 -12.14
N LYS A 258 25.30 1.57 -11.00
CA LYS A 258 26.31 0.60 -10.54
C LYS A 258 26.51 -0.54 -11.55
N THR A 259 25.43 -1.12 -12.07
CA THR A 259 25.49 -2.18 -13.09
C THR A 259 26.12 -1.67 -14.38
N LEU A 260 25.79 -0.44 -14.79
CA LEU A 260 26.35 0.22 -15.98
C LEU A 260 27.78 0.76 -15.77
N ARG A 261 28.32 0.66 -14.55
CA ARG A 261 29.62 1.23 -14.15
C ARG A 261 29.70 2.76 -14.40
N ALA A 262 28.59 3.45 -14.19
CA ALA A 262 28.46 4.90 -14.32
C ALA A 262 28.34 5.57 -12.95
N SER A 263 28.76 6.84 -12.86
CA SER A 263 28.51 7.68 -11.70
C SER A 263 27.07 8.22 -11.77
N PRO A 264 26.21 7.97 -10.75
CA PRO A 264 24.84 8.47 -10.78
C PRO A 264 24.85 10.01 -10.68
N PRO A 265 24.17 10.73 -11.59
CA PRO A 265 23.97 12.18 -11.44
C PRO A 265 22.96 12.46 -10.33
N ALA A 266 22.72 13.74 -10.01
CA ALA A 266 21.64 14.11 -9.10
C ALA A 266 20.29 13.60 -9.65
N ILE A 267 19.41 13.12 -8.77
CA ILE A 267 18.12 12.52 -9.19
C ILE A 267 17.29 13.49 -10.04
N ASP A 268 17.32 14.79 -9.75
CA ASP A 268 16.56 15.79 -10.50
C ASP A 268 17.05 15.89 -11.96
N ILE A 269 18.34 15.70 -12.21
CA ILE A 269 18.90 15.63 -13.58
C ILE A 269 18.33 14.41 -14.33
N VAL A 270 18.25 13.25 -13.67
CA VAL A 270 17.67 12.03 -14.28
C VAL A 270 16.19 12.27 -14.62
N LEU A 271 15.43 12.87 -13.70
CA LEU A 271 14.02 13.17 -13.89
C LEU A 271 13.82 14.19 -15.04
N GLU A 272 14.63 15.24 -15.09
CA GLU A 272 14.60 16.24 -16.18
C GLU A 272 14.90 15.62 -17.54
N ARG A 273 15.90 14.74 -17.62
CA ARG A 273 16.24 14.03 -18.87
C ARG A 273 15.10 13.13 -19.35
N LEU A 274 14.50 12.36 -18.45
CA LEU A 274 13.35 11.51 -18.77
C LEU A 274 12.15 12.36 -19.26
N ARG A 275 11.85 13.45 -18.56
CA ARG A 275 10.78 14.39 -18.94
C ARG A 275 11.07 15.09 -20.27
N GLY A 276 12.32 15.49 -20.50
CA GLY A 276 12.77 16.05 -21.78
C GLY A 276 12.67 15.07 -22.95
N GLY A 277 12.77 13.77 -22.66
CA GLY A 277 12.49 12.67 -23.60
C GLY A 277 11.00 12.39 -23.82
N GLY A 278 10.09 13.13 -23.19
CA GLY A 278 8.64 12.96 -23.32
C GLY A 278 8.01 11.93 -22.37
N TYR A 279 8.77 11.41 -21.41
CA TYR A 279 8.29 10.43 -20.44
C TYR A 279 7.78 11.09 -19.16
N LEU A 280 6.84 10.43 -18.49
CA LEU A 280 6.47 10.79 -17.14
C LEU A 280 7.56 10.29 -16.19
N ALA A 281 8.02 11.12 -15.27
CA ALA A 281 9.01 10.71 -14.28
C ALA A 281 8.82 11.44 -12.95
N THR A 282 8.81 10.70 -11.84
CA THR A 282 8.62 11.25 -10.48
C THR A 282 9.53 10.54 -9.48
N ARG A 283 9.73 11.17 -8.32
CA ARG A 283 10.31 10.51 -7.14
C ARG A 283 9.32 9.49 -6.57
N THR A 284 9.76 8.74 -5.57
CA THR A 284 8.94 7.80 -4.81
C THR A 284 9.25 7.90 -3.32
N HIS A 285 8.26 7.72 -2.46
CA HIS A 285 8.41 7.75 -1.00
C HIS A 285 9.11 6.52 -0.43
N TYR A 286 9.17 5.42 -1.20
CA TYR A 286 9.75 4.16 -0.75
C TYR A 286 11.28 4.21 -0.61
N GLU A 287 11.96 4.97 -1.48
CA GLU A 287 13.41 4.97 -1.59
C GLU A 287 13.91 6.32 -2.11
N GLY A 288 14.96 6.87 -1.49
CA GLY A 288 15.49 8.19 -1.83
C GLY A 288 16.14 8.25 -3.22
N THR A 289 16.59 7.10 -3.73
CA THR A 289 17.13 6.91 -5.09
C THR A 289 16.11 6.26 -6.03
N GLY A 290 14.83 6.18 -5.63
CA GLY A 290 13.79 5.59 -6.44
C GLY A 290 13.17 6.58 -7.44
N ILE A 291 13.03 6.13 -8.69
CA ILE A 291 12.32 6.85 -9.75
C ILE A 291 11.16 6.02 -10.29
N ARG A 292 10.00 6.64 -10.44
CA ARG A 292 8.86 6.08 -11.19
C ARG A 292 8.84 6.69 -12.56
N THR A 293 8.59 5.89 -13.59
CA THR A 293 8.49 6.38 -14.98
C THR A 293 7.79 5.36 -15.87
N ASP A 294 7.17 5.85 -16.94
CA ASP A 294 6.67 5.04 -18.07
C ASP A 294 7.73 4.82 -19.17
N ALA A 295 8.95 5.33 -18.97
CA ALA A 295 10.06 5.17 -19.91
C ALA A 295 10.47 3.69 -20.05
N PRO A 296 10.83 3.23 -21.26
CA PRO A 296 11.45 1.93 -21.46
C PRO A 296 12.83 1.89 -20.80
N LEU A 297 13.27 0.69 -20.39
CA LEU A 297 14.53 0.51 -19.68
C LEU A 297 15.72 1.20 -20.37
N ALA A 298 15.83 1.11 -21.70
CA ALA A 298 16.90 1.75 -22.46
C ALA A 298 16.95 3.28 -22.29
N ALA A 299 15.78 3.94 -22.21
CA ALA A 299 15.71 5.38 -21.97
C ALA A 299 16.10 5.75 -20.53
N ILE A 300 15.79 4.88 -19.56
CA ILE A 300 16.22 5.04 -18.17
C ILE A 300 17.75 4.93 -18.07
N GLU A 301 18.32 3.91 -18.72
CA GLU A 301 19.77 3.71 -18.76
C GLU A 301 20.48 4.91 -19.41
N ALA A 302 19.98 5.40 -20.54
CA ALA A 302 20.51 6.60 -21.20
C ALA A 302 20.43 7.86 -20.31
N ALA A 303 19.28 8.09 -19.66
CA ALA A 303 19.12 9.23 -18.76
C ALA A 303 20.13 9.24 -17.59
N ILE A 304 20.62 8.06 -17.19
CA ILE A 304 21.63 7.91 -16.14
C ILE A 304 23.05 8.13 -16.69
N THR A 305 23.35 7.63 -17.88
CA THR A 305 24.72 7.59 -18.43
C THR A 305 25.11 8.80 -19.27
N ASP A 306 24.13 9.51 -19.84
CA ASP A 306 24.40 10.67 -20.69
C ASP A 306 25.20 11.71 -19.91
N ARG A 307 26.31 12.17 -20.49
CA ARG A 307 27.06 13.30 -19.97
C ARG A 307 26.46 14.56 -20.60
N ALA A 308 25.96 15.45 -19.75
CA ALA A 308 25.61 16.80 -20.19
C ALA A 308 26.88 17.53 -20.67
#